data_AF-A0A957DTZ3-F1
#
_entry.id   AF-A0A957DTZ3-F1
#
_cell.length_a   1.000
_cell.length_b   1.000
_cell.length_c   1.000
_cell.angle_alpha   90.00
_cell.angle_beta   90.00
_cell.angle_gamma   90.00
#
_symmetry.space_group_name_H-M   'P 1'
#
loop_
_entity.id
_entity.type
_entity.pdbx_description
1 polymer ?
#
loop_
_entity_poly.entity_id
_entity_poly.type
_entity_poly.pdbx_seq_one_letter_code
_entity_poly.pdbx_strand_id
1 'polypeptide(L)'
;MADKQKRQQAGSPRSGKALGAAVRRASLKRRVRPSERAKARKAAISQRPLPKPPTRRPVKRTTARTAGAAAAGSAELSTQIDRIQDKFERLESQAQMEDIFSAVGEIDNQLTKLPFDLEALRDRGYVHSGQLEDKLEALDDKWDEVRPRVEKALAEQVERLDRELDQTERQVNRLSNANAALAKTVDSAVDSLGSRITAARRALDGLYDGIQSELYQIEYALGQVGKMLDLMADSQEIRLLEAEGPLLAVKAEWHQDGEEGPKGYLFLTDQRLLFEQREEVVTKKRFGIFKADSEMVQKLHIAVQVHEIDQLVHKEEGGFLGMGKDDILELVFAATASLSRARFHLDGQDSKDWAAMINRIQSGEIDGDRSDEYLDELEAAQITSASFPAQCPGCFAAIPEQPRGVTSYVCEFCGATVNPLSADAA
;
A
#
# COMPACT_ATOMS: atom_id res chain seq x y z
N MET A 1 15.57 7.05 -79.92
CA MET A 1 14.68 5.90 -79.69
C MET A 1 15.08 5.33 -78.34
N ALA A 2 14.44 5.81 -77.26
CA ALA A 2 13.18 5.26 -76.73
C ALA A 2 13.45 3.89 -76.07
N ASP A 3 13.08 3.58 -74.84
CA ASP A 3 12.29 4.26 -73.80
C ASP A 3 12.35 3.32 -72.57
N LYS A 4 11.96 3.81 -71.39
CA LYS A 4 11.57 3.04 -70.18
C LYS A 4 12.65 2.45 -69.26
N GLN A 5 13.16 3.31 -68.36
CA GLN A 5 13.40 2.93 -66.97
C GLN A 5 12.51 3.80 -66.06
N LYS A 6 11.38 3.24 -65.59
CA LYS A 6 10.56 3.84 -64.53
C LYS A 6 9.75 2.76 -63.81
N ARG A 7 10.23 2.33 -62.64
CA ARG A 7 9.60 1.48 -61.60
C ARG A 7 10.76 1.14 -60.64
N GLN A 8 10.77 1.34 -59.33
CA GLN A 8 9.79 1.65 -58.30
C GLN A 8 10.56 2.34 -57.17
N GLN A 9 10.03 3.42 -56.57
CA GLN A 9 10.34 3.83 -55.20
C GLN A 9 9.34 4.93 -54.79
N ALA A 10 8.28 4.51 -54.09
CA ALA A 10 7.40 5.37 -53.32
C ALA A 10 6.66 4.47 -52.33
N GLY A 11 7.33 4.09 -51.24
CA GLY A 11 6.69 3.49 -50.08
C GLY A 11 6.46 4.57 -49.04
N SER A 12 5.23 5.05 -48.92
CA SER A 12 4.77 5.84 -47.77
C SER A 12 4.75 4.97 -46.50
N PRO A 13 5.23 5.47 -45.35
CA PRO A 13 4.85 4.91 -44.06
C PRO A 13 4.05 5.95 -43.27
N ARG A 14 2.75 6.09 -43.54
CA ARG A 14 1.82 6.83 -42.67
C ARG A 14 0.45 6.16 -42.66
N SER A 15 0.27 5.18 -41.77
CA SER A 15 -1.06 4.79 -41.27
C SER A 15 -1.04 3.86 -40.03
N GLY A 16 0.12 3.34 -39.61
CA GLY A 16 0.19 2.38 -38.50
C GLY A 16 -0.09 2.92 -37.09
N LYS A 17 0.19 4.21 -36.80
CA LYS A 17 0.02 4.77 -35.43
C LYS A 17 -1.45 5.06 -35.08
N ALA A 18 -2.24 5.57 -36.03
CA ALA A 18 -3.63 5.96 -35.76
C ALA A 18 -4.56 4.75 -35.50
N LEU A 19 -4.30 3.62 -36.17
CA LEU A 19 -5.04 2.37 -35.94
C LEU A 19 -4.74 1.76 -34.56
N GLY A 20 -3.51 1.89 -34.05
CA GLY A 20 -3.15 1.42 -32.70
C GLY A 20 -3.85 2.19 -31.59
N ALA A 21 -3.96 3.51 -31.71
CA ALA A 21 -4.65 4.37 -30.74
C ALA A 21 -6.18 4.16 -30.76
N ALA A 22 -6.77 4.00 -31.95
CA ALA A 22 -8.20 3.76 -32.10
C ALA A 22 -8.63 2.37 -31.57
N VAL A 23 -7.80 1.34 -31.75
CA VAL A 23 -8.06 -0.02 -31.22
C VAL A 23 -7.92 -0.05 -29.69
N ARG A 24 -6.96 0.68 -29.10
CA ARG A 24 -6.90 0.88 -27.64
C ARG A 24 -8.12 1.65 -27.11
N ARG A 25 -8.54 2.74 -27.77
CA ARG A 25 -9.77 3.48 -27.41
C ARG A 25 -11.05 2.65 -27.54
N ALA A 26 -11.09 1.65 -28.41
CA ALA A 26 -12.23 0.75 -28.55
C ALA A 26 -12.29 -0.34 -27.46
N SER A 27 -11.15 -0.83 -26.94
CA SER A 27 -11.14 -1.77 -25.80
C SER A 27 -11.43 -1.10 -24.45
N LEU A 28 -11.23 0.22 -24.35
CA LEU A 28 -11.47 1.01 -23.13
C LEU A 28 -12.95 1.24 -22.81
N LYS A 29 -13.88 1.01 -23.76
CA LYS A 29 -15.31 1.34 -23.61
C LYS A 29 -16.18 0.34 -22.85
N ARG A 30 -15.61 -0.57 -22.05
CA ARG A 30 -16.44 -1.51 -21.27
C ARG A 30 -15.83 -2.04 -19.97
N ARG A 31 -14.87 -1.32 -19.37
CA ARG A 31 -14.52 -1.60 -17.97
C ARG A 31 -15.63 -1.02 -17.10
N VAL A 32 -16.40 -1.88 -16.46
CA VAL A 32 -17.31 -1.49 -15.37
C VAL A 32 -16.43 -0.86 -14.30
N ARG A 33 -16.75 0.35 -13.83
CA ARG A 33 -15.92 0.99 -12.79
C ARG A 33 -15.88 0.05 -11.57
N PRO A 34 -14.72 -0.16 -10.92
CA PRO A 34 -14.62 -1.05 -9.75
C PRO A 34 -15.64 -0.71 -8.65
N SER A 35 -16.01 0.55 -8.50
CA SER A 35 -17.04 1.00 -7.56
C SER A 35 -18.47 0.54 -7.93
N GLU A 36 -18.78 0.33 -9.20
CA GLU A 36 -20.06 -0.26 -9.62
C GLU A 36 -20.13 -1.75 -9.28
N ARG A 37 -19.02 -2.49 -9.46
CA ARG A 37 -18.91 -3.89 -8.97
C ARG A 37 -19.00 -3.95 -7.45
N ALA A 38 -18.33 -3.06 -6.72
CA ALA A 38 -18.43 -2.98 -5.27
C ALA A 38 -19.88 -2.75 -4.79
N LYS A 39 -20.67 -1.93 -5.49
CA LYS A 39 -22.12 -1.76 -5.23
C LYS A 39 -22.88 -3.07 -5.43
N ALA A 40 -22.62 -3.77 -6.53
CA ALA A 40 -23.24 -5.07 -6.80
C ALA A 40 -22.86 -6.12 -5.73
N ARG A 41 -21.59 -6.16 -5.32
CA ARG A 41 -21.11 -7.04 -4.25
C ARG A 41 -21.76 -6.72 -2.90
N LYS A 42 -21.86 -5.44 -2.54
CA LYS A 42 -22.57 -5.02 -1.32
C LYS A 42 -24.02 -5.54 -1.29
N ALA A 43 -24.70 -5.51 -2.44
CA ALA A 43 -26.02 -6.10 -2.59
C ALA A 43 -26.00 -7.64 -2.47
N ALA A 44 -25.01 -8.32 -3.06
CA ALA A 44 -24.86 -9.77 -2.99
C ALA A 44 -24.53 -10.27 -1.57
N ILE A 45 -23.62 -9.61 -0.84
CA ILE A 45 -23.28 -9.93 0.56
C ILE A 45 -24.53 -9.82 1.44
N SER A 46 -25.36 -8.79 1.20
CA SER A 46 -26.63 -8.61 1.92
C SER A 46 -27.62 -9.77 1.69
N GLN A 47 -27.53 -10.44 0.53
CA GLN A 47 -28.34 -11.62 0.19
C GLN A 47 -27.74 -12.94 0.69
N ARG A 48 -26.43 -12.98 0.96
CA ARG A 48 -25.71 -14.16 1.46
C ARG A 48 -24.96 -13.82 2.75
N PRO A 49 -25.68 -13.60 3.86
CA PRO A 49 -25.05 -13.33 5.14
C PRO A 49 -24.21 -14.54 5.57
N LEU A 50 -23.08 -14.27 6.23
CA LEU A 50 -22.23 -15.33 6.76
C LEU A 50 -23.00 -16.19 7.76
N PRO A 51 -22.82 -17.52 7.72
CA PRO A 51 -23.35 -18.38 8.76
C PRO A 51 -22.78 -17.94 10.11
N LYS A 52 -23.62 -17.91 11.16
CA LYS A 52 -23.16 -17.61 12.51
C LYS A 52 -22.40 -18.81 13.06
N PRO A 53 -21.31 -18.60 13.83
CA PRO A 53 -20.67 -19.69 14.54
C PRO A 53 -21.69 -20.40 15.44
N PRO A 54 -21.64 -21.73 15.56
CA PRO A 54 -22.56 -22.43 16.43
C PRO A 54 -22.29 -22.04 17.88
N THR A 55 -23.36 -21.65 18.59
CA THR A 55 -23.27 -21.32 20.01
C THR A 55 -23.23 -22.60 20.83
N ARG A 56 -22.05 -22.95 21.36
CA ARG A 56 -21.92 -24.02 22.36
C ARG A 56 -22.19 -23.49 23.77
N ARG A 57 -22.82 -24.31 24.61
CA ARG A 57 -23.05 -23.98 26.01
C ARG A 57 -21.75 -24.24 26.78
N PRO A 58 -21.21 -23.28 27.54
CA PRO A 58 -19.95 -23.47 28.25
C PRO A 58 -20.03 -24.62 29.25
N VAL A 59 -18.98 -25.42 29.32
CA VAL A 59 -18.87 -26.51 30.28
C VAL A 59 -18.84 -25.95 31.70
N LYS A 60 -19.74 -26.43 32.56
CA LYS A 60 -19.76 -26.02 33.96
C LYS A 60 -18.57 -26.64 34.69
N ARG A 61 -17.65 -25.80 35.17
CA ARG A 61 -16.60 -26.20 36.11
C ARG A 61 -17.23 -26.93 37.30
N THR A 62 -16.93 -28.22 37.41
CA THR A 62 -17.33 -29.01 38.57
C THR A 62 -16.20 -28.85 39.58
N THR A 63 -16.32 -27.87 40.49
CA THR A 63 -15.35 -27.68 41.57
C THR A 63 -15.31 -28.96 42.41
N ALA A 64 -14.19 -29.68 42.34
CA ALA A 64 -13.99 -30.88 43.14
C ALA A 64 -14.04 -30.49 44.63
N ARG A 65 -15.05 -31.00 45.32
CA ARG A 65 -15.28 -30.76 46.75
C ARG A 65 -14.18 -31.49 47.52
N THR A 66 -13.24 -30.76 48.09
CA THR A 66 -12.12 -31.31 48.86
C THR A 66 -12.62 -32.00 50.13
N ALA A 67 -12.44 -33.32 50.22
CA ALA A 67 -12.55 -34.08 51.47
C ALA A 67 -11.15 -34.58 51.87
N GLY A 68 -10.75 -34.18 53.07
CA GLY A 68 -9.53 -34.45 53.84
C GLY A 68 -8.52 -35.55 53.44
N ALA A 69 -7.24 -35.12 53.51
CA ALA A 69 -6.06 -35.86 54.01
C ALA A 69 -5.41 -36.96 53.15
N ALA A 70 -4.64 -36.54 52.12
CA ALA A 70 -3.44 -37.23 51.60
C ALA A 70 -2.54 -36.21 50.83
N ALA A 71 -1.80 -35.36 51.54
CA ALA A 71 -1.55 -33.97 51.14
C ALA A 71 -0.45 -33.64 50.07
N ALA A 72 0.33 -34.60 49.56
CA ALA A 72 1.32 -34.32 48.50
C ALA A 72 0.83 -34.82 47.12
N GLY A 73 0.68 -36.14 46.97
CA GLY A 73 0.21 -36.74 45.70
C GLY A 73 -1.21 -36.34 45.27
N SER A 74 -2.04 -35.83 46.19
CA SER A 74 -3.35 -35.26 45.83
C SER A 74 -3.26 -33.83 45.30
N ALA A 75 -2.27 -33.05 45.73
CA ALA A 75 -2.07 -31.66 45.31
C ALA A 75 -1.42 -31.56 43.92
N GLU A 76 -0.47 -32.43 43.59
CA GLU A 76 0.05 -32.51 42.21
C GLU A 76 -1.05 -32.98 41.24
N LEU A 77 -1.84 -33.99 41.64
CA LEU A 77 -2.95 -34.49 40.82
C LEU A 77 -4.05 -33.44 40.63
N SER A 78 -4.41 -32.67 41.66
CA SER A 78 -5.40 -31.58 41.52
C SER A 78 -4.90 -30.51 40.55
N THR A 79 -3.63 -30.11 40.67
CA THR A 79 -3.01 -29.13 39.77
C THR A 79 -3.01 -29.63 38.32
N GLN A 80 -2.78 -30.93 38.10
CA GLN A 80 -2.85 -31.53 36.78
C GLN A 80 -4.29 -31.52 36.23
N ILE A 81 -5.28 -31.88 37.04
CA ILE A 81 -6.69 -31.86 36.65
C ILE A 81 -7.12 -30.44 36.26
N ASP A 82 -6.76 -29.43 37.06
CA ASP A 82 -7.08 -28.02 36.79
C ASP A 82 -6.47 -27.56 35.45
N ARG A 83 -5.21 -27.94 35.18
CA ARG A 83 -4.55 -27.64 33.91
C ARG A 83 -5.26 -28.29 32.72
N ILE A 84 -5.70 -29.54 32.85
CA ILE A 84 -6.44 -30.25 31.80
C ILE A 84 -7.77 -29.54 31.52
N GLN A 85 -8.49 -29.16 32.57
CA GLN A 85 -9.74 -28.41 32.46
C GLN A 85 -9.54 -27.06 31.77
N ASP A 86 -8.57 -26.25 32.21
CA ASP A 86 -8.24 -24.96 31.60
C ASP A 86 -7.86 -25.12 30.12
N LYS A 87 -7.11 -26.18 29.79
CA LYS A 87 -6.73 -26.46 28.42
C LYS A 87 -7.94 -26.83 27.58
N PHE A 88 -8.81 -27.69 28.08
CA PHE A 88 -10.03 -28.09 27.40
C PHE A 88 -10.97 -26.89 27.15
N GLU A 89 -11.16 -26.02 28.13
CA GLU A 89 -11.97 -24.79 27.99
C GLU A 89 -11.44 -23.86 26.87
N ARG A 90 -10.11 -23.70 26.77
CA ARG A 90 -9.50 -22.95 25.66
C ARG A 90 -9.74 -23.61 24.31
N LEU A 91 -9.63 -24.94 24.24
CA LEU A 91 -9.87 -25.69 23.01
C LEU A 91 -11.34 -25.63 22.57
N GLU A 92 -12.28 -25.62 23.52
CA GLU A 92 -13.71 -25.44 23.24
C GLU A 92 -13.98 -24.12 22.52
N SER A 93 -13.38 -23.01 22.99
CA SER A 93 -13.47 -21.71 22.33
C SER A 93 -12.82 -21.73 20.93
N GLN A 94 -11.63 -22.32 20.78
CA GLN A 94 -10.92 -22.38 19.50
C GLN A 94 -11.63 -23.24 18.45
N ALA A 95 -12.31 -24.31 18.86
CA ALA A 95 -13.03 -25.20 17.96
C ALA A 95 -14.26 -24.55 17.31
N GLN A 96 -14.76 -23.42 17.86
CA GLN A 96 -15.84 -22.65 17.25
C GLN A 96 -15.39 -21.86 16.01
N MET A 97 -14.08 -21.72 15.79
CA MET A 97 -13.49 -21.09 14.60
C MET A 97 -14.01 -19.67 14.31
N GLU A 98 -14.34 -18.91 15.36
CA GLU A 98 -14.88 -17.54 15.27
C GLU A 98 -13.96 -16.58 14.50
N ASP A 99 -12.65 -16.77 14.62
CA ASP A 99 -11.65 -16.01 13.89
C ASP A 99 -11.70 -16.25 12.38
N ILE A 100 -12.00 -17.48 11.94
CA ILE A 100 -12.22 -17.80 10.53
C ILE A 100 -13.47 -17.11 10.00
N PHE A 101 -14.59 -17.16 10.74
CA PHE A 101 -15.81 -16.44 10.36
C PHE A 101 -15.55 -14.93 10.23
N SER A 102 -14.78 -14.37 11.16
CA SER A 102 -14.39 -12.96 11.14
C SER A 102 -13.51 -12.63 9.94
N ALA A 103 -12.52 -13.48 9.61
CA ALA A 103 -11.66 -13.29 8.45
C ALA A 103 -12.43 -13.31 7.12
N VAL A 104 -13.40 -14.23 6.97
CA VAL A 104 -14.28 -14.29 5.79
C VAL A 104 -15.10 -13.00 5.67
N GLY A 105 -15.60 -12.46 6.79
CA GLY A 105 -16.31 -11.19 6.82
C GLY A 105 -15.43 -9.98 6.49
N GLU A 106 -14.18 -9.99 6.95
CA GLU A 106 -13.21 -8.92 6.65
C GLU A 106 -12.89 -8.87 5.15
N ILE A 107 -12.69 -10.03 4.50
CA ILE A 107 -12.45 -10.10 3.06
C ILE A 107 -13.63 -9.49 2.28
N ASP A 108 -14.87 -9.84 2.67
CA ASP A 108 -16.08 -9.26 2.08
C ASP A 108 -16.14 -7.73 2.25
N ASN A 109 -15.78 -7.24 3.43
CA ASN A 109 -15.73 -5.82 3.74
C ASN A 109 -14.66 -5.09 2.91
N GLN A 110 -13.43 -5.61 2.86
CA GLN A 110 -12.33 -5.03 2.10
C GLN A 110 -12.64 -4.98 0.60
N LEU A 111 -13.17 -6.06 0.01
CA LEU A 111 -13.54 -6.10 -1.40
C LEU A 111 -14.72 -5.17 -1.74
N THR A 112 -15.49 -4.75 -0.74
CA THR A 112 -16.49 -3.70 -0.90
C THR A 112 -15.89 -2.29 -0.73
N LYS A 113 -14.99 -2.10 0.24
CA LYS A 113 -14.45 -0.80 0.67
C LYS A 113 -13.34 -0.28 -0.26
N LEU A 114 -12.35 -1.11 -0.57
CA LEU A 114 -11.14 -0.69 -1.28
C LEU A 114 -11.40 -0.09 -2.68
N PRO A 115 -12.38 -0.57 -3.48
CA PRO A 115 -12.72 0.10 -4.73
C PRO A 115 -13.22 1.54 -4.55
N PHE A 116 -13.96 1.84 -3.47
CA PHE A 116 -14.40 3.20 -3.16
C PHE A 116 -13.25 4.05 -2.61
N ASP A 117 -12.37 3.48 -1.78
CA ASP A 117 -11.19 4.18 -1.28
C ASP A 117 -10.28 4.58 -2.45
N LEU A 118 -10.08 3.69 -3.43
CA LEU A 118 -9.33 3.99 -4.64
C LEU A 118 -10.01 5.08 -5.48
N GLU A 119 -11.32 5.01 -5.73
CA GLU A 119 -12.08 6.05 -6.44
C GLU A 119 -11.97 7.41 -5.73
N ALA A 120 -12.07 7.44 -4.40
CA ALA A 120 -11.90 8.66 -3.62
C ALA A 120 -10.49 9.25 -3.72
N LEU A 121 -9.45 8.42 -3.88
CA LEU A 121 -8.09 8.89 -4.15
C LEU A 121 -7.95 9.39 -5.59
N ARG A 122 -8.60 8.76 -6.57
CA ARG A 122 -8.66 9.25 -7.97
C ARG A 122 -9.27 10.65 -8.02
N ASP A 123 -10.40 10.86 -7.35
CA ASP A 123 -11.07 12.17 -7.26
C ASP A 123 -10.19 13.27 -6.64
N ARG A 124 -9.18 12.88 -5.86
CA ARG A 124 -8.18 13.75 -5.26
C ARG A 124 -6.92 13.95 -6.12
N GLY A 125 -6.90 13.44 -7.34
CA GLY A 125 -5.79 13.59 -8.29
C GLY A 125 -4.74 12.48 -8.24
N TYR A 126 -5.01 11.32 -7.61
CA TYR A 126 -4.12 10.17 -7.71
C TYR A 126 -4.25 9.50 -9.06
N VAL A 127 -3.19 9.53 -9.88
CA VAL A 127 -3.22 9.02 -11.26
C VAL A 127 -2.49 7.70 -11.47
N HIS A 128 -1.67 7.27 -10.50
CA HIS A 128 -0.77 6.11 -10.64
C HIS A 128 -1.39 4.79 -10.19
N SER A 129 -0.67 3.67 -10.37
CA SER A 129 -1.14 2.33 -10.05
C SER A 129 -2.45 1.92 -10.74
N GLY A 130 -2.59 2.22 -12.03
CA GLY A 130 -3.80 1.91 -12.83
C GLY A 130 -4.16 0.42 -12.95
N GLN A 131 -3.27 -0.48 -12.50
CA GLN A 131 -3.54 -1.91 -12.43
C GLN A 131 -4.28 -2.31 -11.13
N LEU A 132 -4.42 -1.41 -10.14
CA LEU A 132 -5.07 -1.75 -8.86
C LEU A 132 -6.55 -2.06 -9.07
N GLU A 133 -7.21 -1.36 -9.98
CA GLU A 133 -8.58 -1.62 -10.40
C GLU A 133 -8.75 -3.07 -10.90
N ASP A 134 -7.88 -3.51 -11.81
CA ASP A 134 -7.87 -4.88 -12.35
C ASP A 134 -7.53 -5.91 -11.28
N LYS A 135 -6.62 -5.57 -10.36
CA LYS A 135 -6.21 -6.44 -9.26
C LYS A 135 -7.34 -6.66 -8.25
N LEU A 136 -8.06 -5.61 -7.90
CA LEU A 136 -9.25 -5.67 -7.05
C LEU A 136 -10.36 -6.49 -7.72
N GLU A 137 -10.57 -6.32 -9.03
CA GLU A 137 -11.52 -7.14 -9.80
C GLU A 137 -11.12 -8.62 -9.81
N ALA A 138 -9.83 -8.92 -10.01
CA ALA A 138 -9.35 -10.30 -9.97
C ALA A 138 -9.50 -10.94 -8.58
N LEU A 139 -9.28 -10.17 -7.51
CA LEU A 139 -9.49 -10.65 -6.13
C LEU A 139 -10.97 -10.85 -5.81
N ASP A 140 -11.85 -9.98 -6.32
CA ASP A 140 -13.31 -10.08 -6.23
C ASP A 140 -13.78 -11.40 -6.85
N ASP A 141 -13.42 -11.65 -8.12
CA ASP A 141 -13.78 -12.87 -8.86
C ASP A 141 -13.20 -14.13 -8.19
N LYS A 142 -11.94 -14.08 -7.74
CA LYS A 142 -11.27 -15.20 -7.04
C LYS A 142 -11.97 -15.53 -5.73
N TRP A 143 -12.42 -14.51 -5.00
CA TRP A 143 -13.14 -14.73 -3.76
C TRP A 143 -14.52 -15.35 -3.98
N ASP A 144 -15.25 -14.96 -5.02
CA ASP A 144 -16.54 -15.56 -5.38
C ASP A 144 -16.40 -17.08 -5.64
N GLU A 145 -15.26 -17.52 -6.18
CA GLU A 145 -14.94 -18.95 -6.34
C GLU A 145 -14.54 -19.63 -5.01
N VAL A 146 -13.71 -18.97 -4.20
CA VAL A 146 -13.11 -19.55 -2.98
C VAL A 146 -14.09 -19.59 -1.81
N ARG A 147 -14.89 -18.54 -1.63
CA ARG A 147 -15.78 -18.38 -0.47
C ARG A 147 -16.72 -19.57 -0.24
N PRO A 148 -17.45 -20.11 -1.24
CA PRO A 148 -18.30 -21.27 -1.02
C PRO A 148 -17.52 -22.52 -0.56
N ARG A 149 -16.27 -22.67 -0.99
CA ARG A 149 -15.40 -23.78 -0.57
C ARG A 149 -14.96 -23.60 0.89
N VAL A 150 -14.61 -22.38 1.28
CA VAL A 150 -14.29 -22.03 2.67
C VAL A 150 -15.50 -22.26 3.57
N GLU A 151 -16.67 -21.75 3.21
CA GLU A 151 -17.91 -21.93 3.99
C GLU A 151 -18.26 -23.41 4.18
N LYS A 152 -18.17 -24.20 3.11
CA LYS A 152 -18.41 -25.65 3.17
C LYS A 152 -17.39 -26.37 4.06
N ALA A 153 -16.10 -26.10 3.85
CA ALA A 153 -15.03 -26.71 4.65
C ALA A 153 -15.17 -26.32 6.13
N LEU A 154 -15.48 -25.06 6.42
CA LEU A 154 -15.70 -24.56 7.77
C LEU A 154 -16.86 -25.30 8.46
N ALA A 155 -18.00 -25.44 7.77
CA ALA A 155 -19.14 -26.19 8.31
C ALA A 155 -18.79 -27.65 8.61
N GLU A 156 -18.10 -28.34 7.69
CA GLU A 156 -17.66 -29.72 7.87
C GLU A 156 -16.65 -29.87 9.03
N GLN A 157 -15.72 -28.92 9.17
CA GLN A 157 -14.73 -28.92 10.25
C GLN A 157 -15.37 -28.68 11.61
N VAL A 158 -16.26 -27.70 11.70
CA VAL A 158 -16.97 -27.37 12.94
C VAL A 158 -17.82 -28.56 13.40
N GLU A 159 -18.59 -29.20 12.52
CA GLU A 159 -19.39 -30.38 12.88
C GLU A 159 -18.52 -31.57 13.34
N ARG A 160 -17.33 -31.73 12.74
CA ARG A 160 -16.38 -32.76 13.14
C ARG A 160 -15.78 -32.47 14.51
N LEU A 161 -15.29 -31.25 14.72
CA LEU A 161 -14.68 -30.82 15.99
C LEU A 161 -15.69 -30.84 17.14
N ASP A 162 -16.95 -30.51 16.86
CA ASP A 162 -18.04 -30.58 17.83
C ASP A 162 -18.20 -32.02 18.38
N ARG A 163 -18.22 -33.02 17.50
CA ARG A 163 -18.27 -34.44 17.91
C ARG A 163 -17.03 -34.88 18.70
N GLU A 164 -15.85 -34.38 18.35
CA GLU A 164 -14.59 -34.68 19.05
C GLU A 164 -14.53 -34.00 20.44
N LEU A 165 -15.04 -32.77 20.53
CA LEU A 165 -15.21 -32.05 21.79
C LEU A 165 -16.13 -32.81 22.73
N ASP A 166 -17.31 -33.24 22.28
CA ASP A 166 -18.26 -34.03 23.09
C ASP A 166 -17.64 -35.32 23.64
N GLN A 167 -16.83 -35.99 22.82
CA GLN A 167 -16.13 -37.20 23.24
C GLN A 167 -15.08 -36.89 24.31
N THR A 168 -14.32 -35.82 24.13
CA THR A 168 -13.26 -35.39 25.05
C THR A 168 -13.84 -34.83 26.34
N GLU A 169 -14.95 -34.08 26.28
CA GLU A 169 -15.67 -33.55 27.44
C GLU A 169 -16.13 -34.68 28.36
N ARG A 170 -16.71 -35.75 27.80
CA ARG A 170 -17.09 -36.94 28.58
C ARG A 170 -15.90 -37.59 29.30
N GLN A 171 -14.68 -37.46 28.78
CA GLN A 171 -13.46 -37.93 29.43
C GLN A 171 -13.00 -36.97 30.52
N VAL A 172 -13.03 -35.65 30.26
CA VAL A 172 -12.70 -34.60 31.24
C VAL A 172 -13.65 -34.65 32.44
N ASN A 173 -14.94 -34.87 32.23
CA ASN A 173 -15.93 -34.98 33.31
C ASN A 173 -15.70 -36.19 34.25
N ARG A 174 -14.97 -37.22 33.78
CA ARG A 174 -14.58 -38.37 34.63
C ARG A 174 -13.42 -38.04 35.58
N LEU A 175 -12.77 -36.88 35.42
CA LEU A 175 -11.66 -36.48 36.28
C LEU A 175 -12.06 -36.17 37.72
N SER A 176 -13.36 -35.97 37.99
CA SER A 176 -13.90 -35.71 39.34
C SER A 176 -13.51 -36.75 40.40
N ASN A 177 -13.26 -38.00 39.99
CA ASN A 177 -12.81 -39.10 40.88
C ASN A 177 -11.56 -39.82 40.32
N ALA A 178 -10.71 -39.11 39.56
CA ALA A 178 -9.61 -39.73 38.83
C ALA A 178 -8.40 -40.09 39.70
N ASN A 179 -7.63 -41.07 39.20
CA ASN A 179 -6.26 -41.34 39.63
C ASN A 179 -5.26 -40.78 38.61
N ALA A 180 -3.96 -40.83 38.92
CA ALA A 180 -2.90 -40.29 38.05
C ALA A 180 -2.87 -40.93 36.65
N ALA A 181 -3.20 -42.21 36.52
CA ALA A 181 -3.23 -42.90 35.22
C ALA A 181 -4.35 -42.35 34.32
N LEU A 182 -5.56 -42.18 34.87
CA LEU A 182 -6.68 -41.59 34.14
C LEU A 182 -6.40 -40.13 33.76
N ALA A 183 -5.83 -39.34 34.68
CA ALA A 183 -5.45 -37.95 34.38
C ALA A 183 -4.50 -37.86 33.18
N LYS A 184 -3.48 -38.72 33.11
CA LYS A 184 -2.55 -38.79 31.98
C LYS A 184 -3.24 -39.18 30.66
N THR A 185 -4.17 -40.13 30.69
CA THR A 185 -4.94 -40.53 29.50
C THR A 185 -5.81 -39.39 28.98
N VAL A 186 -6.50 -38.67 29.87
CA VAL A 186 -7.33 -37.51 29.48
C VAL A 186 -6.47 -36.37 28.94
N ASP A 187 -5.33 -36.10 29.57
CA ASP A 187 -4.37 -35.08 29.09
C ASP A 187 -3.93 -35.36 27.64
N SER A 188 -3.55 -36.62 27.33
CA SER A 188 -3.19 -37.03 25.97
C SER A 188 -4.35 -36.91 24.97
N ALA A 189 -5.60 -37.13 25.41
CA ALA A 189 -6.77 -36.95 24.56
C ALA A 189 -7.03 -35.46 24.25
N VAL A 190 -6.89 -34.59 25.26
CA VAL A 190 -6.97 -33.13 25.11
C VAL A 190 -5.83 -32.61 24.22
N ASP A 191 -4.62 -33.15 24.32
CA ASP A 191 -3.50 -32.86 23.41
C ASP A 191 -3.82 -33.22 21.96
N SER A 192 -4.40 -34.41 21.75
CA SER A 192 -4.79 -34.87 20.41
C SER A 192 -5.87 -33.97 19.81
N LEU A 193 -6.88 -33.60 20.59
CA LEU A 193 -7.92 -32.65 20.18
C LEU A 193 -7.30 -31.29 19.78
N GLY A 194 -6.41 -30.74 20.60
CA GLY A 194 -5.75 -29.46 20.30
C GLY A 194 -4.93 -29.50 19.01
N SER A 195 -4.28 -30.63 18.74
CA SER A 195 -3.55 -30.84 17.48
C SER A 195 -4.50 -30.87 16.27
N ARG A 196 -5.67 -31.49 16.40
CA ARG A 196 -6.70 -31.54 15.34
C ARG A 196 -7.33 -30.18 15.08
N ILE A 197 -7.66 -29.42 16.13
CA ILE A 197 -8.15 -28.05 16.02
C ILE A 197 -7.13 -27.18 15.27
N THR A 198 -5.86 -27.25 15.66
CA THR A 198 -4.78 -26.49 15.00
C THR A 198 -4.63 -26.86 13.53
N ALA A 199 -4.69 -28.16 13.20
CA ALA A 199 -4.58 -28.64 11.83
C ALA A 199 -5.79 -28.21 10.98
N ALA A 200 -7.00 -28.31 11.53
CA ALA A 200 -8.22 -27.87 10.86
C ALA A 200 -8.20 -26.36 10.58
N ARG A 201 -7.76 -25.56 11.55
CA ARG A 201 -7.57 -24.11 11.39
C ARG A 201 -6.59 -23.79 10.27
N ARG A 202 -5.38 -24.36 10.29
CA ARG A 202 -4.37 -24.12 9.24
C ARG A 202 -4.86 -24.52 7.86
N ALA A 203 -5.62 -25.61 7.76
CA ALA A 203 -6.20 -26.06 6.51
C ALA A 203 -7.25 -25.07 5.98
N LEU A 204 -8.03 -24.44 6.87
CA LEU A 204 -8.99 -23.39 6.49
C LEU A 204 -8.30 -22.07 6.12
N ASP A 205 -7.32 -21.63 6.92
CA ASP A 205 -6.54 -20.42 6.66
C ASP A 205 -5.88 -20.48 5.26
N GLY A 206 -5.25 -21.61 4.93
CA GLY A 206 -4.61 -21.80 3.62
C GLY A 206 -5.55 -21.79 2.41
N LEU A 207 -6.88 -21.78 2.61
CA LEU A 207 -7.82 -21.62 1.50
C LEU A 207 -7.97 -20.15 1.07
N TYR A 208 -7.72 -19.20 1.97
CA TYR A 208 -8.01 -17.78 1.74
C TYR A 208 -6.87 -16.81 2.09
N ASP A 209 -5.81 -17.28 2.75
CA ASP A 209 -4.68 -16.45 3.22
C ASP A 209 -4.05 -15.58 2.12
N GLY A 210 -3.90 -16.10 0.91
CA GLY A 210 -3.35 -15.36 -0.22
C GLY A 210 -4.21 -14.17 -0.62
N ILE A 211 -5.53 -14.34 -0.65
CA ILE A 211 -6.48 -13.24 -0.94
C ILE A 211 -6.41 -12.20 0.17
N GLN A 212 -6.43 -12.65 1.43
CA GLN A 212 -6.37 -11.78 2.59
C GLN A 212 -5.08 -10.95 2.61
N SER A 213 -3.94 -11.59 2.35
CA SER A 213 -2.63 -10.93 2.28
C SER A 213 -2.58 -9.86 1.19
N GLU A 214 -3.07 -10.17 -0.01
CA GLU A 214 -3.13 -9.21 -1.12
C GLU A 214 -4.03 -8.01 -0.81
N LEU A 215 -5.20 -8.24 -0.17
CA LEU A 215 -6.10 -7.16 0.24
C LEU A 215 -5.47 -6.24 1.30
N TYR A 216 -4.79 -6.80 2.30
CA TYR A 216 -4.07 -5.99 3.29
C TYR A 216 -2.95 -5.15 2.66
N GLN A 217 -2.23 -5.70 1.68
CA GLN A 217 -1.20 -4.95 0.96
C GLN A 217 -1.79 -3.78 0.18
N ILE A 218 -2.94 -4.00 -0.49
CA ILE A 218 -3.65 -2.93 -1.21
C ILE A 218 -4.17 -1.88 -0.23
N GLU A 219 -4.83 -2.29 0.86
CA GLU A 219 -5.33 -1.36 1.88
C GLU A 219 -4.20 -0.50 2.47
N TYR A 220 -3.07 -1.13 2.79
CA TYR A 220 -1.89 -0.41 3.27
C TYR A 220 -1.38 0.60 2.23
N ALA A 221 -1.24 0.19 0.97
CA ALA A 221 -0.77 1.05 -0.10
C ALA A 221 -1.71 2.26 -0.33
N LEU A 222 -3.02 2.04 -0.40
CA LEU A 222 -4.02 3.12 -0.52
C LEU A 222 -3.95 4.07 0.69
N GLY A 223 -3.75 3.52 1.90
CA GLY A 223 -3.54 4.32 3.10
C GLY A 223 -2.30 5.21 3.04
N GLN A 224 -1.20 4.74 2.44
CA GLN A 224 0.01 5.57 2.23
C GLN A 224 -0.23 6.66 1.18
N VAL A 225 -0.93 6.33 0.08
CA VAL A 225 -1.33 7.31 -0.94
C VAL A 225 -2.21 8.40 -0.32
N GLY A 226 -3.21 8.02 0.48
CA GLY A 226 -4.08 8.96 1.18
C GLY A 226 -3.29 9.93 2.06
N LYS A 227 -2.36 9.43 2.88
CA LYS A 227 -1.49 10.26 3.72
C LYS A 227 -0.60 11.20 2.90
N MET A 228 -0.03 10.73 1.79
CA MET A 228 0.76 11.57 0.89
C MET A 228 -0.08 12.73 0.33
N LEU A 229 -1.30 12.44 -0.15
CA LEU A 229 -2.19 13.47 -0.68
C LEU A 229 -2.65 14.45 0.41
N ASP A 230 -2.88 13.98 1.64
CA ASP A 230 -3.19 14.86 2.78
C ASP A 230 -2.01 15.81 3.06
N LEU A 231 -0.78 15.28 3.13
CA LEU A 231 0.41 16.09 3.34
C LEU A 231 0.61 17.15 2.26
N MET A 232 0.37 16.79 0.99
CA MET A 232 0.46 17.75 -0.13
C MET A 232 -0.65 18.79 -0.08
N ALA A 233 -1.89 18.40 0.20
CA ALA A 233 -3.02 19.33 0.33
C ALA A 233 -2.83 20.33 1.50
N ASP A 234 -2.18 19.90 2.57
CA ASP A 234 -1.81 20.76 3.70
C ASP A 234 -0.64 21.73 3.38
N SER A 235 -0.02 21.62 2.20
CA SER A 235 1.05 22.53 1.79
C SER A 235 0.52 23.86 1.28
N GLN A 236 1.13 24.96 1.73
CA GLN A 236 0.83 26.30 1.21
C GLN A 236 1.68 26.65 -0.02
N GLU A 237 2.82 25.97 -0.21
CA GLU A 237 3.81 26.28 -1.24
C GLU A 237 3.87 25.24 -2.37
N ILE A 238 3.40 24.01 -2.14
CA ILE A 238 3.34 22.98 -3.17
C ILE A 238 2.06 23.11 -3.99
N ARG A 239 2.23 23.28 -5.30
CA ARG A 239 1.16 23.15 -6.30
C ARG A 239 1.62 22.18 -7.37
N LEU A 240 0.80 21.17 -7.65
CA LEU A 240 1.05 20.23 -8.73
C LEU A 240 0.87 20.92 -10.08
N LEU A 241 1.75 20.61 -11.02
CA LEU A 241 1.64 21.02 -12.42
C LEU A 241 0.53 20.22 -13.12
N GLU A 242 0.13 20.67 -14.29
CA GLU A 242 -0.81 19.90 -15.13
C GLU A 242 -0.18 18.55 -15.50
N ALA A 243 -0.98 17.48 -15.39
CA ALA A 243 -0.52 16.11 -15.50
C ALA A 243 0.68 15.76 -14.57
N GLU A 244 0.85 16.40 -13.42
CA GLU A 244 1.80 15.95 -12.39
C GLU A 244 1.09 15.04 -11.39
N GLY A 245 1.57 13.80 -11.29
CA GLY A 245 1.01 12.76 -10.43
C GLY A 245 1.90 12.52 -9.22
N PRO A 246 1.38 12.65 -7.97
CA PRO A 246 2.16 12.37 -6.77
C PRO A 246 2.38 10.87 -6.57
N LEU A 247 3.57 10.48 -6.11
CA LEU A 247 4.01 9.09 -6.00
C LEU A 247 4.37 8.68 -4.57
N LEU A 248 5.25 9.43 -3.91
CA LEU A 248 5.73 9.12 -2.56
C LEU A 248 5.79 10.38 -1.69
N ALA A 249 5.61 10.18 -0.38
CA ALA A 249 5.97 11.15 0.64
C ALA A 249 6.59 10.44 1.84
N VAL A 250 7.64 11.01 2.40
CA VAL A 250 8.28 10.52 3.62
C VAL A 250 8.73 11.68 4.49
N LYS A 251 8.74 11.49 5.81
CA LYS A 251 9.45 12.41 6.69
C LYS A 251 10.94 12.32 6.38
N ALA A 252 11.58 13.47 6.27
CA ALA A 252 13.00 13.51 5.98
C ALA A 252 13.70 14.65 6.72
N GLU A 253 14.98 14.46 6.95
CA GLU A 253 15.90 15.50 7.42
C GLU A 253 16.87 15.85 6.30
N TRP A 254 16.93 17.13 5.93
CA TRP A 254 17.83 17.60 4.87
C TRP A 254 19.18 18.00 5.46
N HIS A 255 20.21 17.17 5.28
CA HIS A 255 21.55 17.45 5.81
C HIS A 255 22.27 18.47 4.94
N GLN A 256 22.57 19.63 5.54
CA GLN A 256 23.31 20.71 4.89
C GLN A 256 24.77 20.63 5.31
N ASP A 257 25.69 20.57 4.34
CA ASP A 257 27.15 20.55 4.57
C ASP A 257 27.66 19.45 5.53
N GLY A 258 26.90 18.37 5.68
CA GLY A 258 27.25 17.24 6.55
C GLY A 258 26.79 17.39 8.01
N GLU A 259 26.07 18.46 8.33
CA GLU A 259 25.40 18.66 9.62
C GLU A 259 23.91 18.30 9.54
N GLU A 260 23.32 17.99 10.71
CA GLU A 260 21.86 17.91 10.88
C GLU A 260 21.21 19.20 10.38
N GLY A 261 20.08 19.07 9.70
CA GLY A 261 19.43 20.21 9.05
C GLY A 261 17.92 20.21 9.24
N PRO A 262 17.18 21.00 8.44
CA PRO A 262 15.75 21.18 8.67
C PRO A 262 15.00 19.85 8.50
N LYS A 263 14.01 19.64 9.37
CA LYS A 263 13.11 18.48 9.31
C LYS A 263 11.84 18.84 8.56
N GLY A 264 11.33 17.88 7.80
CA GLY A 264 10.16 18.10 6.97
C GLY A 264 9.72 16.86 6.23
N TYR A 265 9.12 17.09 5.07
CA TYR A 265 8.64 16.04 4.19
C TYR A 265 9.33 16.14 2.84
N LEU A 266 9.87 15.02 2.40
CA LEU A 266 10.33 14.80 1.04
C LEU A 266 9.17 14.19 0.25
N PHE A 267 8.86 14.78 -0.89
CA PHE A 267 7.84 14.32 -1.81
C PHE A 267 8.48 13.97 -3.16
N LEU A 268 7.95 12.92 -3.78
CA LEU A 268 8.28 12.54 -5.14
C LEU A 268 6.99 12.56 -5.96
N THR A 269 7.01 13.27 -7.08
CA THR A 269 5.99 13.18 -8.12
C THR A 269 6.61 12.50 -9.34
N ASP A 270 5.80 12.22 -10.36
CA ASP A 270 6.29 11.73 -11.65
C ASP A 270 7.03 12.80 -12.49
N GLN A 271 7.32 13.97 -11.91
CA GLN A 271 8.07 15.03 -12.56
C GLN A 271 9.16 15.63 -11.68
N ARG A 272 8.88 15.82 -10.37
CA ARG A 272 9.70 16.60 -9.45
C ARG A 272 10.03 15.88 -8.15
N LEU A 273 11.17 16.25 -7.59
CA LEU A 273 11.51 16.01 -6.20
C LEU A 273 11.31 17.32 -5.41
N LEU A 274 10.54 17.25 -4.34
CA LEU A 274 10.18 18.41 -3.52
C LEU A 274 10.55 18.17 -2.06
N PHE A 275 11.15 19.14 -1.38
CA PHE A 275 11.35 19.08 0.07
C PHE A 275 10.78 20.32 0.74
N GLU A 276 9.80 20.10 1.62
CA GLU A 276 9.16 21.13 2.43
C GLU A 276 9.56 20.93 3.90
N GLN A 277 10.24 21.91 4.48
CA GLN A 277 10.47 21.98 5.92
C GLN A 277 9.10 22.09 6.61
N ARG A 278 8.87 21.26 7.61
CA ARG A 278 7.68 21.29 8.49
C ARG A 278 8.10 20.86 9.89
N GLU A 279 8.47 21.83 10.71
CA GLU A 279 8.90 21.56 12.08
C GLU A 279 8.64 22.73 13.03
N GLU A 280 8.60 22.42 14.32
CA GLU A 280 8.51 23.41 15.39
C GLU A 280 9.90 23.90 15.77
N VAL A 281 10.25 25.12 15.37
CA VAL A 281 11.56 25.72 15.64
C VAL A 281 11.47 26.60 16.89
N VAL A 282 12.36 26.38 17.86
CA VAL A 282 12.49 27.26 19.03
C VAL A 282 13.10 28.58 18.59
N THR A 283 12.28 29.63 18.55
CA THR A 283 12.71 30.97 18.10
C THR A 283 13.38 31.76 19.22
N LYS A 284 13.05 31.51 20.49
CA LYS A 284 13.68 32.17 21.65
C LYS A 284 13.88 31.23 22.84
N LYS A 285 15.15 30.97 23.19
CA LYS A 285 15.52 30.33 24.46
C LYS A 285 15.67 31.40 25.55
N ARG A 286 14.75 31.45 26.52
CA ARG A 286 14.91 32.30 27.72
C ARG A 286 15.64 31.52 28.80
N PHE A 287 16.88 31.92 29.11
CA PHE A 287 17.69 31.33 30.18
C PHE A 287 16.92 31.34 31.52
N GLY A 288 16.77 30.17 32.15
CA GLY A 288 16.40 30.07 33.56
C GLY A 288 15.18 29.21 33.86
N ILE A 289 13.95 29.67 33.60
CA ILE A 289 12.75 29.09 34.27
C ILE A 289 11.45 29.10 33.40
N PHE A 290 11.42 29.60 32.16
CA PHE A 290 10.16 29.77 31.43
C PHE A 290 10.21 29.33 29.95
N LYS A 291 9.08 28.76 29.49
CA LYS A 291 8.79 28.17 28.18
C LYS A 291 9.57 28.81 27.02
N ALA A 292 10.15 27.95 26.18
CA ALA A 292 10.68 28.34 24.88
C ALA A 292 9.53 28.83 23.99
N ASP A 293 9.68 29.99 23.36
CA ASP A 293 8.77 30.41 22.29
C ASP A 293 9.14 29.59 21.05
N SER A 294 8.18 28.91 20.46
CA SER A 294 8.33 28.08 19.28
C SER A 294 7.40 28.54 18.16
N GLU A 295 7.84 28.33 16.92
CA GLU A 295 7.09 28.66 15.72
C GLU A 295 7.09 27.46 14.77
N MET A 296 5.93 27.13 14.22
CA MET A 296 5.81 26.13 13.16
C MET A 296 6.33 26.75 11.86
N VAL A 297 7.49 26.28 11.40
CA VAL A 297 8.06 26.69 10.11
C VAL A 297 7.56 25.72 9.05
N GLN A 298 6.91 26.28 8.01
CA GLN A 298 6.48 25.55 6.83
C GLN A 298 7.01 26.25 5.58
N LYS A 299 7.97 25.65 4.88
CA LYS A 299 8.65 26.28 3.73
C LYS A 299 9.19 25.26 2.73
N LEU A 300 8.92 25.45 1.45
CA LEU A 300 9.51 24.68 0.35
C LEU A 300 10.94 25.15 0.10
N HIS A 301 11.91 24.26 0.32
CA HIS A 301 13.33 24.56 0.09
C HIS A 301 13.84 24.00 -1.22
N ILE A 302 13.33 22.83 -1.63
CA ILE A 302 13.76 22.15 -2.85
C ILE A 302 12.55 21.90 -3.72
N ALA A 303 12.66 22.30 -4.98
CA ALA A 303 11.77 21.93 -6.06
C ALA A 303 12.60 21.78 -7.32
N VAL A 304 12.98 20.55 -7.64
CA VAL A 304 13.86 20.23 -8.77
C VAL A 304 13.19 19.19 -9.65
N GLN A 305 13.46 19.26 -10.95
CA GLN A 305 12.95 18.24 -11.84
C GLN A 305 13.72 16.93 -11.65
N VAL A 306 13.04 15.80 -11.73
CA VAL A 306 13.67 14.48 -11.56
C VAL A 306 14.71 14.22 -12.65
N HIS A 307 14.53 14.77 -13.85
CA HIS A 307 15.52 14.67 -14.93
C HIS A 307 16.76 15.53 -14.73
N GLU A 308 16.76 16.45 -13.75
CA GLU A 308 17.94 17.23 -13.37
C GLU A 308 18.79 16.50 -12.31
N ILE A 309 18.45 15.27 -11.93
CA ILE A 309 19.26 14.45 -11.01
C ILE A 309 20.31 13.68 -11.83
N ASP A 310 21.54 14.18 -11.82
CA ASP A 310 22.68 13.59 -12.56
C ASP A 310 23.26 12.36 -11.84
N GLN A 311 23.30 12.39 -10.51
CA GLN A 311 23.78 11.26 -9.71
C GLN A 311 22.86 11.03 -8.51
N LEU A 312 22.63 9.75 -8.24
CA LEU A 312 21.76 9.27 -7.19
C LEU A 312 22.46 8.13 -6.46
N VAL A 313 22.67 8.30 -5.17
CA VAL A 313 23.29 7.30 -4.30
C VAL A 313 22.36 7.04 -3.12
N HIS A 314 22.08 5.77 -2.87
CA HIS A 314 21.38 5.33 -1.67
C HIS A 314 22.35 4.55 -0.78
N LYS A 315 22.24 4.69 0.54
CA LYS A 315 23.07 3.96 1.50
C LYS A 315 22.38 3.84 2.85
N GLU A 316 22.72 2.78 3.56
CA GLU A 316 22.40 2.62 4.98
C GLU A 316 23.62 3.07 5.79
N GLU A 317 23.45 4.04 6.68
CA GLU A 317 24.51 4.50 7.59
C GLU A 317 24.11 4.27 9.05
N GLY A 318 25.09 4.08 9.94
CA GLY A 318 24.80 3.85 11.36
C GLY A 318 24.37 2.41 11.71
N GLY A 319 24.01 2.22 12.98
CA GLY A 319 23.63 0.93 13.56
C GLY A 319 24.79 0.12 14.16
N PHE A 320 24.87 0.06 15.49
CA PHE A 320 25.62 -0.97 16.20
C PHE A 320 24.62 -2.06 16.63
N LEU A 321 24.86 -3.32 16.23
CA LEU A 321 23.99 -4.47 16.51
C LEU A 321 22.54 -4.40 15.95
N GLY A 322 22.33 -3.69 14.84
CA GLY A 322 21.07 -3.74 14.10
C GLY A 322 19.92 -2.88 14.64
N MET A 323 20.19 -1.96 15.56
CA MET A 323 19.24 -0.90 15.95
C MET A 323 19.69 0.46 15.38
N GLY A 324 18.80 1.16 14.68
CA GLY A 324 19.02 2.53 14.19
C GLY A 324 19.95 2.62 12.99
N LYS A 325 19.55 2.04 11.85
CA LYS A 325 20.16 2.36 10.56
C LYS A 325 19.43 3.56 9.98
N ASP A 326 20.19 4.54 9.55
CA ASP A 326 19.70 5.73 8.86
C ASP A 326 19.65 5.42 7.36
N ASP A 327 18.48 5.61 6.75
CA ASP A 327 18.27 5.49 5.31
C ASP A 327 18.65 6.80 4.62
N ILE A 328 19.78 6.82 3.91
CA ILE A 328 20.33 8.04 3.32
C ILE A 328 20.15 8.06 1.80
N LEU A 329 19.64 9.17 1.29
CA LEU A 329 19.53 9.50 -0.13
C LEU A 329 20.44 10.70 -0.46
N GLU A 330 21.45 10.49 -1.30
CA GLU A 330 22.37 11.53 -1.79
C GLU A 330 22.13 11.79 -3.28
N LEU A 331 21.99 13.07 -3.61
CA LEU A 331 21.61 13.55 -4.93
C LEU A 331 22.63 14.60 -5.38
N VAL A 332 23.10 14.47 -6.61
CA VAL A 332 23.85 15.50 -7.33
C VAL A 332 22.98 15.95 -8.48
N PHE A 333 22.75 17.25 -8.59
CA PHE A 333 21.90 17.82 -9.61
C PHE A 333 22.71 18.46 -10.73
N ALA A 334 22.07 18.60 -11.89
CA ALA A 334 22.59 19.30 -13.05
C ALA A 334 22.91 20.76 -12.72
N ALA A 335 23.82 21.37 -13.48
CA ALA A 335 24.22 22.76 -13.29
C ALA A 335 23.08 23.78 -13.51
N THR A 336 21.97 23.36 -14.14
CA THR A 336 20.76 24.16 -14.35
C THR A 336 19.83 24.16 -13.15
N ALA A 337 20.00 23.22 -12.22
CA ALA A 337 19.15 23.13 -11.04
C ALA A 337 19.45 24.24 -10.03
N SER A 338 18.46 24.57 -9.21
CA SER A 338 18.55 25.60 -8.15
C SER A 338 19.52 25.24 -7.01
N LEU A 339 19.95 23.98 -6.93
CA LEU A 339 20.81 23.43 -5.91
C LEU A 339 21.78 22.44 -6.58
N SER A 340 23.04 22.38 -6.14
CA SER A 340 24.02 21.45 -6.73
C SER A 340 23.98 20.03 -6.15
N ARG A 341 23.58 19.90 -4.87
CA ARG A 341 23.55 18.62 -4.15
C ARG A 341 22.53 18.64 -3.02
N ALA A 342 21.93 17.50 -2.72
CA ALA A 342 21.12 17.31 -1.52
C ALA A 342 21.43 15.96 -0.87
N ARG A 343 21.35 15.90 0.46
CA ARG A 343 21.46 14.67 1.24
C ARG A 343 20.29 14.60 2.20
N PHE A 344 19.54 13.51 2.16
CA PHE A 344 18.39 13.30 3.03
C PHE A 344 18.57 12.06 3.88
N HIS A 345 18.19 12.15 5.14
CA HIS A 345 17.86 10.99 5.96
C HIS A 345 16.34 10.77 5.91
N LEU A 346 15.91 9.58 5.50
CA LEU A 346 14.50 9.18 5.38
C LEU A 346 14.04 8.46 6.64
N ASP A 347 12.94 8.94 7.24
CA ASP A 347 12.34 8.32 8.43
C ASP A 347 11.23 7.33 8.04
N GLY A 348 11.57 6.03 8.09
CA GLY A 348 10.62 4.94 7.93
C GLY A 348 10.37 4.47 6.50
N GLN A 349 11.18 4.87 5.52
CA GLN A 349 11.18 4.31 4.16
C GLN A 349 12.60 4.04 3.66
N ASP A 350 12.74 3.03 2.81
CA ASP A 350 14.02 2.57 2.27
C ASP A 350 14.53 3.53 1.17
N SER A 351 15.75 4.02 1.34
CA SER A 351 16.44 4.89 0.38
C SER A 351 16.64 4.23 -1.00
N LYS A 352 16.75 2.90 -1.04
CA LYS A 352 16.83 2.09 -2.28
C LYS A 352 15.53 2.14 -3.07
N ASP A 353 14.38 2.07 -2.39
CA ASP A 353 13.07 2.12 -3.04
C ASP A 353 12.83 3.51 -3.65
N TRP A 354 13.24 4.57 -2.95
CA TRP A 354 13.25 5.94 -3.49
C TRP A 354 14.14 6.07 -4.73
N ALA A 355 15.36 5.53 -4.66
CA ALA A 355 16.28 5.53 -5.80
C ALA A 355 15.71 4.76 -7.00
N ALA A 356 15.07 3.60 -6.77
CA ALA A 356 14.40 2.84 -7.81
C ALA A 356 13.26 3.64 -8.45
N MET A 357 12.43 4.32 -7.65
CA MET A 357 11.33 5.14 -8.16
C MET A 357 11.83 6.33 -9.00
N ILE A 358 12.86 7.04 -8.53
CA ILE A 358 13.50 8.13 -9.28
C ILE A 358 13.98 7.63 -10.65
N ASN A 359 14.65 6.48 -10.70
CA ASN A 359 15.11 5.89 -11.97
C ASN A 359 13.93 5.51 -12.91
N ARG A 360 12.81 5.01 -12.37
CA ARG A 360 11.61 4.70 -13.17
C ARG A 360 10.96 5.95 -13.77
N ILE A 361 11.04 7.07 -13.07
CA ILE A 361 10.58 8.37 -13.57
C ILE A 361 11.52 8.86 -14.69
N GLN A 362 12.84 8.82 -14.46
CA GLN A 362 13.84 9.22 -15.46
C GLN A 362 13.79 8.38 -16.74
N SER A 363 13.46 7.09 -16.63
CA SER A 363 13.30 6.20 -17.80
C SER A 363 11.96 6.37 -18.51
N GLY A 364 10.99 7.08 -17.90
CA GLY A 364 9.62 7.18 -18.39
C GLY A 364 8.75 5.93 -18.17
N GLU A 365 9.27 4.91 -17.48
CA GLU A 365 8.50 3.69 -17.16
C GLU A 365 7.26 4.00 -16.34
N ILE A 366 7.35 5.01 -15.45
CA ILE A 366 6.26 5.39 -14.55
C ILE A 366 4.99 5.84 -15.29
N ASP A 367 5.11 6.36 -16.51
CA ASP A 367 3.96 6.79 -17.30
C ASP A 367 3.05 5.59 -17.67
N GLY A 368 3.60 4.38 -17.73
CA GLY A 368 2.85 3.14 -17.96
C GLY A 368 2.05 2.67 -16.73
N ASP A 369 2.35 3.19 -15.54
CA ASP A 369 1.62 2.88 -14.30
C ASP A 369 0.37 3.76 -14.13
N ARG A 370 0.17 4.76 -15.00
CA ARG A 370 -1.00 5.65 -14.93
C ARG A 370 -2.29 4.90 -15.26
N SER A 371 -3.37 5.28 -14.58
CA SER A 371 -4.72 4.81 -14.89
C SER A 371 -5.14 5.28 -16.28
N ASP A 372 -5.85 4.41 -16.99
CA ASP A 372 -6.31 4.62 -18.38
C ASP A 372 -7.10 5.94 -18.54
N GLU A 373 -7.78 6.40 -17.48
CA GLU A 373 -8.58 7.64 -17.47
C GLU A 373 -7.72 8.91 -17.62
N TYR A 374 -6.41 8.85 -17.32
CA TYR A 374 -5.50 10.01 -17.32
C TYR A 374 -4.49 10.01 -18.48
N LEU A 375 -4.61 9.06 -19.43
CA LEU A 375 -3.68 8.95 -20.55
C LEU A 375 -3.84 10.08 -21.57
N ASP A 376 -5.07 10.54 -21.83
CA ASP A 376 -5.32 11.64 -22.76
C ASP A 376 -4.77 12.98 -22.20
N GLU A 377 -4.86 13.21 -20.89
CA GLU A 377 -4.27 14.38 -20.21
C GLU A 377 -2.74 14.35 -20.29
N LEU A 378 -2.13 13.18 -20.05
CA LEU A 378 -0.69 12.99 -20.19
C LEU A 378 -0.21 13.29 -21.62
N GLU A 379 -0.91 12.78 -22.63
CA GLU A 379 -0.57 13.02 -24.04
C GLU A 379 -0.66 14.52 -24.38
N ALA A 380 -1.70 15.21 -23.91
CA ALA A 380 -1.85 16.65 -24.11
C ALA A 380 -0.72 17.46 -23.44
N ALA A 381 -0.34 17.10 -22.22
CA ALA A 381 0.76 17.75 -21.50
C ALA A 381 2.12 17.52 -22.21
N GLN A 382 2.35 16.32 -22.74
CA GLN A 382 3.55 15.99 -23.53
C GLN A 382 3.62 16.80 -24.83
N ILE A 383 2.50 16.91 -25.56
CA ILE A 383 2.42 17.72 -26.78
C ILE A 383 2.73 19.18 -26.47
N THR A 384 2.17 19.71 -25.38
CA THR A 384 2.40 21.10 -24.95
C THR A 384 3.87 21.34 -24.62
N SER A 385 4.49 20.45 -23.84
CA SER A 385 5.94 20.42 -23.55
C SER A 385 6.80 20.51 -24.81
N ALA A 386 6.51 19.64 -25.79
CA ALA A 386 7.29 19.53 -27.01
C ALA A 386 7.06 20.70 -27.98
N SER A 387 6.03 21.51 -27.76
CA SER A 387 5.66 22.63 -28.63
C SER A 387 6.41 23.93 -28.30
N PHE A 388 7.26 23.95 -27.27
CA PHE A 388 8.11 25.12 -27.00
C PHE A 388 9.15 25.32 -28.11
N PRO A 389 9.41 26.57 -28.53
CA PRO A 389 10.44 26.84 -29.51
C PRO A 389 11.82 26.53 -28.92
N ALA A 390 12.72 25.94 -29.72
CA ALA A 390 14.09 25.63 -29.29
C ALA A 390 14.95 26.88 -28.98
N GLN A 391 14.51 28.06 -29.42
CA GLN A 391 15.18 29.34 -29.19
C GLN A 391 14.17 30.40 -28.73
N CYS A 392 14.61 31.27 -27.83
CA CYS A 392 13.83 32.41 -27.38
C CYS A 392 13.55 33.38 -28.54
N PRO A 393 12.29 33.70 -28.85
CA PRO A 393 11.97 34.67 -29.90
C PRO A 393 12.50 36.08 -29.61
N GLY A 394 12.78 36.41 -28.34
CA GLY A 394 13.28 37.72 -27.93
C GLY A 394 14.80 37.90 -28.09
N CYS A 395 15.60 36.87 -27.81
CA CYS A 395 17.06 36.99 -27.78
C CYS A 395 17.83 35.83 -28.43
N PHE A 396 17.14 34.86 -29.03
CA PHE A 396 17.69 33.66 -29.70
C PHE A 396 18.51 32.73 -28.80
N ALA A 397 18.48 32.94 -27.47
CA ALA A 397 19.08 31.99 -26.54
C ALA A 397 18.37 30.64 -26.63
N ALA A 398 19.13 29.55 -26.46
CA ALA A 398 18.56 28.21 -26.41
C ALA A 398 17.58 28.10 -25.25
N ILE A 399 16.42 27.50 -25.50
CA ILE A 399 15.43 27.19 -24.47
C ILE A 399 15.59 25.71 -24.09
N PRO A 400 15.74 25.38 -22.80
CA PRO A 400 15.80 23.99 -22.37
C PRO A 400 14.46 23.29 -22.67
N GLU A 401 14.50 21.96 -22.80
CA GLU A 401 13.27 21.18 -22.92
C GLU A 401 12.35 21.46 -21.73
N GLN A 402 11.09 21.80 -22.01
CA GLN A 402 10.17 22.17 -20.94
C GLN A 402 9.57 20.92 -20.29
N PRO A 403 9.47 20.88 -18.95
CA PRO A 403 8.74 19.85 -18.23
C PRO A 403 7.26 19.82 -18.61
N ARG A 404 6.63 18.66 -18.42
CA ARG A 404 5.19 18.48 -18.69
C ARG A 404 4.35 19.45 -17.84
N GLY A 405 3.25 19.93 -18.41
CA GLY A 405 2.35 20.86 -17.73
C GLY A 405 2.87 22.29 -17.57
N VAL A 406 4.06 22.61 -18.07
CA VAL A 406 4.54 23.98 -18.19
C VAL A 406 3.89 24.65 -19.40
N THR A 407 3.20 25.77 -19.18
CA THR A 407 2.50 26.52 -20.22
C THR A 407 3.17 27.84 -20.59
N SER A 408 4.19 28.25 -19.83
CA SER A 408 5.03 29.41 -20.14
C SER A 408 6.42 29.26 -19.52
N TYR A 409 7.43 29.80 -20.19
CA TYR A 409 8.83 29.80 -19.78
C TYR A 409 9.36 31.24 -19.78
N VAL A 410 10.04 31.67 -18.72
CA VAL A 410 10.69 32.99 -18.68
C VAL A 410 12.16 32.82 -19.07
N CYS A 411 12.56 33.43 -20.19
CA CYS A 411 13.93 33.35 -20.67
C CYS A 411 14.91 33.99 -19.69
N GLU A 412 15.86 33.21 -19.19
CA GLU A 412 16.86 33.66 -18.20
C GLU A 412 17.79 34.76 -18.72
N PHE A 413 17.94 34.87 -20.04
CA PHE A 413 18.86 35.83 -20.67
C PHE A 413 18.24 37.21 -20.91
N CYS A 414 16.96 37.27 -21.27
CA CYS A 414 16.29 38.53 -21.64
C CYS A 414 14.99 38.82 -20.90
N GLY A 415 14.51 37.89 -20.07
CA GLY A 415 13.26 38.01 -19.31
C GLY A 415 11.98 37.85 -20.14
N ALA A 416 12.08 37.53 -21.44
CA ALA A 416 10.89 37.33 -22.28
C ALA A 416 10.12 36.08 -21.85
N THR A 417 8.80 36.20 -21.71
CA THR A 417 7.90 35.06 -21.57
C THR A 417 7.70 34.38 -22.91
N VAL A 418 8.01 33.09 -22.95
CA VAL A 418 7.91 32.22 -24.12
C VAL A 418 6.80 31.20 -23.85
N ASN A 419 5.89 31.07 -24.80
CA ASN A 419 4.77 30.14 -24.73
C ASN A 419 4.98 29.00 -25.73
N PRO A 420 4.31 27.85 -25.55
CA PRO A 420 4.28 26.80 -26.55
C PRO A 420 3.70 27.35 -27.86
N LEU A 421 4.26 26.94 -28.99
CA LEU A 421 3.73 27.26 -30.30
C LEU A 421 2.33 26.66 -30.42
N SER A 422 1.36 27.46 -30.86
CA SER A 422 0.01 26.95 -31.14
C SER A 422 0.10 25.83 -32.16
N ALA A 423 -0.63 24.73 -31.95
CA ALA A 423 -0.68 23.60 -32.90
C ALA A 423 -1.08 24.01 -34.34
N ASP A 424 -1.67 25.19 -34.51
CA ASP A 424 -2.03 25.79 -35.81
C ASP A 424 -0.89 26.51 -36.55
N ALA A 425 0.32 26.56 -35.98
CA ALA A 425 1.48 27.27 -36.53
C ALA A 425 2.51 26.38 -37.25
N ALA A 426 2.18 25.11 -37.54
CA ALA A 426 3.04 24.13 -38.23
C ALA A 426 2.51 23.76 -39.63
#